data_AF-A0A7X7KE54-F1
#
_entry.id   AF-A0A7X7KE54-F1
#
_cell.length_a   1.000
_cell.length_b   1.000
_cell.length_c   1.000
_cell.angle_alpha   90.00
_cell.angle_beta   90.00
_cell.angle_gamma   90.00
#
_symmetry.space_group_name_H-M   'P 1'
#
loop_
_entity.id
_entity.type
_entity.pdbx_description
1 polymer ?
#
loop_
_entity_poly.entity_id
_entity_poly.type
_entity_poly.pdbx_seq_one_letter_code
_entity_poly.pdbx_strand_id
1 'polypeptide(L)'
;GGTTADKARAHCELRPLDPRRLNPGLDGEFVDLMADLMAKEPQQRISTAREVIERLKPFLKPRPPQPVMPLAPPVVASDDDDDDEDYASSKEMQIPTGSDLIKIVCIAGGVVLGAGAVGLLAWLLMKAFQ
;
A
#
# COMPACT_ATOMS: atom_id res chain seq x y z
N GLY A 1 1.81 14.17 -12.34
CA GLY A 1 2.98 13.40 -12.82
C GLY A 1 4.12 13.61 -11.84
N GLY A 2 4.97 12.60 -11.64
CA GLY A 2 6.08 12.58 -10.68
C GLY A 2 6.98 11.37 -10.94
N THR A 3 8.09 11.27 -10.22
CA THR A 3 9.05 10.15 -10.35
C THR A 3 8.48 8.84 -9.80
N THR A 4 9.13 7.70 -10.07
CA THR A 4 8.75 6.40 -9.47
C THR A 4 8.76 6.46 -7.94
N ALA A 5 9.77 7.13 -7.37
CA ALA A 5 9.87 7.35 -5.93
C ALA A 5 8.69 8.18 -5.40
N ASP A 6 8.26 9.22 -6.12
CA ASP A 6 7.12 10.04 -5.72
C ASP A 6 5.81 9.25 -5.78
N LYS A 7 5.63 8.38 -6.79
CA LYS A 7 4.47 7.49 -6.89
C LYS A 7 4.43 6.46 -5.77
N ALA A 8 5.57 5.85 -5.44
CA ALA A 8 5.67 4.88 -4.35
C ALA A 8 5.36 5.55 -3.00
N ARG A 9 5.97 6.71 -2.74
CA ARG A 9 5.67 7.53 -1.56
C ARG A 9 4.19 7.89 -1.49
N ALA A 10 3.63 8.39 -2.59
CA ALA A 10 2.21 8.71 -2.68
C ALA A 10 1.31 7.51 -2.39
N HIS A 11 1.67 6.32 -2.88
CA HIS A 11 0.90 5.11 -2.62
C HIS A 11 0.96 4.68 -1.15
N CYS A 12 2.04 4.96 -0.43
CA CYS A 12 2.17 4.61 0.98
C CYS A 12 1.56 5.67 1.92
N GLU A 13 1.74 6.95 1.62
CA GLU A 13 1.51 8.04 2.58
C GLU A 13 0.26 8.86 2.26
N LEU A 14 -0.06 9.05 0.99
CA LEU A 14 -1.17 9.93 0.62
C LEU A 14 -2.51 9.18 0.78
N ARG A 15 -3.46 9.89 1.38
CA ARG A 15 -4.86 9.43 1.43
C ARG A 15 -5.37 9.26 0.00
N PRO A 16 -6.05 8.14 -0.30
CA PRO A 16 -6.72 7.96 -1.59
C PRO A 16 -7.65 9.14 -1.91
N LEU A 17 -7.64 9.58 -3.16
CA LEU A 17 -8.57 10.57 -3.67
C LEU A 17 -10.00 10.00 -3.64
N ASP A 18 -10.99 10.78 -3.21
CA ASP A 18 -12.40 10.36 -3.31
C ASP A 18 -12.77 10.19 -4.81
N PRO A 19 -13.13 8.98 -5.27
CA PRO A 19 -13.45 8.72 -6.66
C PRO A 19 -14.70 9.47 -7.16
N ARG A 20 -15.58 9.95 -6.26
CA ARG A 20 -16.73 10.78 -6.64
C ARG A 20 -16.33 12.14 -7.20
N ARG A 21 -15.10 12.58 -6.97
CA ARG A 21 -14.55 13.76 -7.64
C ARG A 21 -14.38 13.56 -9.14
N LEU A 22 -14.25 12.31 -9.59
CA LEU A 22 -14.15 11.94 -11.00
C LEU A 22 -15.49 11.49 -11.57
N ASN A 23 -16.27 10.74 -10.77
CA ASN A 23 -17.62 10.31 -11.13
C ASN A 23 -18.59 10.52 -9.95
N PRO A 24 -19.32 11.65 -9.89
CA PRO A 24 -20.22 11.96 -8.79
C PRO A 24 -21.38 10.97 -8.60
N GLY A 25 -21.72 10.18 -9.62
CA GLY A 25 -22.81 9.20 -9.57
C GLY A 25 -22.42 7.85 -8.97
N LEU A 26 -21.22 7.72 -8.40
CA LEU A 26 -20.81 6.48 -7.73
C LEU A 26 -21.59 6.27 -6.43
N ASP A 27 -21.99 5.02 -6.22
CA ASP A 27 -22.65 4.59 -5.00
C ASP A 27 -21.73 4.74 -3.77
N GLY A 28 -22.30 5.18 -2.64
CA GLY A 28 -21.54 5.44 -1.42
C GLY A 28 -20.91 4.17 -0.83
N GLU A 29 -21.64 3.05 -0.81
CA GLU A 29 -21.14 1.78 -0.27
C GLU A 29 -19.98 1.24 -1.12
N PHE A 30 -20.05 1.45 -2.44
CA PHE A 30 -18.92 1.13 -3.33
C PHE A 30 -17.67 1.98 -3.02
N VAL A 31 -17.85 3.26 -2.72
CA VAL A 31 -16.72 4.15 -2.36
C VAL A 31 -16.09 3.74 -1.03
N ASP A 32 -16.90 3.36 -0.05
CA ASP A 32 -16.42 2.87 1.24
C ASP A 32 -15.67 1.54 1.07
N LEU A 33 -16.20 0.62 0.24
CA LEU A 33 -15.50 -0.62 -0.11
C LEU A 33 -14.14 -0.37 -0.78
N MET A 34 -14.05 0.62 -1.68
CA MET A 34 -12.77 1.03 -2.28
C MET A 34 -11.81 1.62 -1.24
N ALA A 35 -12.31 2.34 -0.24
CA ALA A 35 -11.48 2.86 0.85
C ALA A 35 -10.89 1.73 1.69
N ASP A 36 -11.67 0.71 2.03
CA ASP A 36 -11.20 -0.50 2.74
C ASP A 36 -10.10 -1.22 1.94
N LEU A 37 -10.27 -1.36 0.63
CA LEU A 37 -9.25 -1.97 -0.24
C LEU A 37 -7.95 -1.16 -0.31
N MET A 38 -8.03 0.17 -0.18
CA MET A 38 -6.91 1.10 -0.32
C MET A 38 -6.31 1.56 1.02
N ALA A 39 -6.81 1.05 2.15
CA ALA A 39 -6.29 1.35 3.48
C ALA A 39 -4.79 1.06 3.52
N LYS A 40 -3.98 1.91 4.16
CA LYS A 40 -2.51 1.73 4.12
C LYS A 40 -2.08 0.62 5.06
N GLU A 41 -2.66 0.58 6.25
CA GLU A 41 -2.47 -0.49 7.23
C GLU A 41 -3.14 -1.80 6.77
N PRO A 42 -2.40 -2.91 6.64
CA PRO A 42 -2.96 -4.18 6.17
C PRO A 42 -4.09 -4.72 7.04
N GLN A 43 -4.08 -4.47 8.36
CA GLN A 43 -5.12 -4.93 9.27
C GLN A 43 -6.45 -4.19 9.07
N GLN A 44 -6.43 -3.03 8.40
CA GLN A 44 -7.60 -2.25 8.03
C GLN A 44 -8.11 -2.60 6.63
N ARG A 45 -7.37 -3.42 5.86
CA ARG A 45 -7.82 -3.90 4.55
C ARG A 45 -8.66 -5.16 4.66
N ILE A 46 -9.46 -5.41 3.65
CA ILE A 46 -10.15 -6.69 3.48
C ILE A 46 -9.11 -7.82 3.43
N SER A 47 -9.32 -8.81 4.29
CA SER A 47 -8.33 -9.83 4.63
C SER A 47 -8.04 -10.83 3.50
N THR A 48 -9.05 -11.13 2.68
CA THR A 48 -8.97 -12.20 1.67
C THR A 48 -9.60 -11.81 0.35
N ALA A 49 -9.04 -12.31 -0.75
CA ALA A 49 -9.58 -12.10 -2.09
C ALA A 49 -11.02 -12.64 -2.24
N ARG A 50 -11.35 -13.75 -1.56
CA ARG A 50 -12.71 -14.30 -1.55
C ARG A 50 -13.70 -13.30 -0.96
N GLU A 51 -13.36 -12.66 0.15
CA GLU A 51 -14.20 -11.64 0.77
C GLU A 51 -14.37 -10.42 -0.16
N VAL A 52 -13.30 -10.00 -0.83
CA VAL A 52 -13.38 -8.93 -1.84
C VAL A 52 -14.38 -9.28 -2.94
N ILE A 53 -14.32 -10.52 -3.47
CA ILE A 53 -15.26 -10.99 -4.50
C ILE A 53 -16.70 -10.93 -3.98
N GLU A 54 -16.97 -11.47 -2.79
CA GLU A 54 -18.31 -11.45 -2.21
C GLU A 54 -18.86 -10.03 -2.04
N ARG A 55 -18.04 -9.10 -1.58
CA ARG A 55 -18.44 -7.69 -1.40
C ARG A 55 -18.60 -6.92 -2.71
N LEU A 56 -17.86 -7.29 -3.75
CA LEU A 56 -17.98 -6.65 -5.07
C LEU A 56 -19.18 -7.14 -5.88
N LYS A 57 -19.68 -8.37 -5.63
CA LYS A 57 -20.79 -9.00 -6.38
C LYS A 57 -22.00 -8.08 -6.61
N PRO A 58 -22.51 -7.31 -5.63
CA PRO A 58 -23.68 -6.46 -5.83
C PRO A 58 -23.50 -5.37 -6.90
N PHE A 59 -22.25 -4.94 -7.13
CA PHE A 59 -21.92 -3.87 -8.08
C PHE A 59 -21.62 -4.38 -9.50
N LEU A 60 -21.54 -5.71 -9.68
CA LEU A 60 -21.22 -6.31 -10.97
C LEU A 60 -22.47 -6.40 -11.84
N LYS A 61 -22.35 -5.87 -13.06
CA LYS A 61 -23.30 -6.17 -14.13
C LYS A 61 -22.84 -7.43 -14.87
N PRO A 62 -23.75 -8.32 -15.28
CA PRO A 62 -23.39 -9.44 -16.14
C PRO A 62 -22.63 -8.94 -17.37
N ARG A 63 -21.43 -9.48 -17.59
CA ARG A 63 -20.65 -9.14 -18.78
C ARG A 63 -21.38 -9.69 -20.00
N PRO A 64 -21.68 -8.87 -21.03
CA PRO A 64 -22.26 -9.40 -22.26
C PRO A 64 -21.30 -10.38 -22.92
N PRO A 65 -21.81 -11.36 -23.70
CA PRO A 65 -20.95 -12.26 -24.46
C PRO A 65 -20.05 -11.43 -25.39
N GLN A 66 -18.74 -11.51 -25.19
CA GLN A 66 -17.78 -10.84 -26.04
C GLN A 66 -17.58 -11.66 -27.32
N PRO A 67 -17.51 -11.05 -28.51
CA PRO A 67 -17.11 -11.75 -29.73
C PRO A 67 -15.73 -12.37 -29.52
N VAL A 68 -15.63 -13.69 -29.64
CA VAL A 68 -14.32 -14.35 -29.67
C VAL A 68 -13.69 -14.04 -31.03
N MET A 69 -12.71 -13.14 -31.06
CA MET A 69 -11.84 -13.04 -32.22
C MET A 69 -11.07 -14.36 -32.35
N PRO A 70 -10.84 -14.85 -33.58
CA PRO A 70 -9.97 -16.01 -33.79
C PRO A 70 -8.64 -15.77 -33.08
N LEU A 71 -8.25 -16.70 -32.21
CA LEU A 71 -6.95 -16.68 -31.56
C LEU A 71 -5.91 -16.59 -32.68
N ALA A 72 -5.13 -15.51 -32.72
CA ALA A 72 -3.99 -15.42 -33.63
C ALA A 72 -3.14 -16.69 -33.43
N PRO A 73 -2.57 -17.27 -34.50
CA PRO A 73 -1.65 -18.40 -34.33
C PRO A 73 -0.59 -18.02 -33.30
N PRO A 74 -0.12 -18.98 -32.48
CA PRO A 74 0.91 -18.71 -31.49
C PRO A 74 2.05 -18.00 -32.21
N VAL A 75 2.40 -16.80 -31.73
CA VAL A 75 3.61 -16.11 -32.18
C VAL A 75 4.73 -17.09 -31.81
N VAL A 76 5.25 -17.82 -32.78
CA VAL A 76 6.46 -18.59 -32.57
C VAL A 76 7.49 -17.57 -32.14
N ALA A 77 7.94 -17.67 -30.89
CA ALA A 77 9.11 -16.93 -30.46
C ALA A 77 10.22 -17.39 -31.40
N SER A 78 10.58 -16.54 -32.35
CA SER A 78 11.85 -16.67 -33.04
C SER A 78 12.90 -16.46 -31.95
N ASP A 79 13.51 -17.55 -31.51
CA ASP A 79 14.70 -17.55 -30.65
C ASP A 79 15.90 -17.04 -31.47
N ASP A 80 15.82 -15.80 -31.96
CA ASP A 80 16.91 -15.12 -32.66
C ASP A 80 17.42 -13.97 -31.78
N ASP A 81 18.54 -14.28 -31.12
CA ASP A 81 19.69 -13.45 -30.75
C ASP A 81 19.52 -12.21 -29.84
N ASP A 82 20.10 -12.36 -28.65
CA ASP A 82 21.04 -11.44 -27.98
C ASP A 82 21.04 -9.96 -28.40
N ASP A 83 20.54 -9.09 -27.51
CA ASP A 83 21.10 -7.76 -27.28
C ASP A 83 21.23 -7.54 -25.77
N ASP A 84 22.48 -7.55 -25.32
CA ASP A 84 22.96 -7.18 -23.99
C ASP A 84 22.67 -5.68 -23.68
N GLU A 85 22.44 -5.40 -22.38
CA GLU A 85 22.70 -4.11 -21.68
C GLU A 85 21.63 -3.00 -21.71
N ASP A 86 20.80 -2.93 -20.65
CA ASP A 86 20.98 -1.99 -19.53
C ASP A 86 19.86 -2.21 -18.48
N TYR A 87 19.84 -3.39 -17.84
CA TYR A 87 18.93 -3.66 -16.72
C TYR A 87 19.55 -3.02 -15.47
N ALA A 88 19.23 -1.75 -15.25
CA ALA A 88 19.66 -1.00 -14.08
C ALA A 88 19.53 -1.86 -12.81
N SER A 89 20.69 -2.24 -12.27
CA SER A 89 20.89 -3.02 -11.06
C SER A 89 20.04 -2.48 -9.90
N SER A 90 18.83 -2.99 -9.79
CA SER A 90 18.04 -2.89 -8.57
C SER A 90 18.33 -4.16 -7.80
N LYS A 91 19.27 -4.02 -6.86
CA LYS A 91 19.64 -5.03 -5.85
C LYS A 91 18.45 -5.91 -5.49
N GLU A 92 18.66 -7.22 -5.53
CA GLU A 92 17.80 -8.22 -4.90
C GLU A 92 17.36 -7.69 -3.52
N MET A 93 16.10 -7.28 -3.43
CA MET A 93 15.43 -7.04 -2.17
C MET A 93 15.12 -8.42 -1.60
N GLN A 94 16.11 -9.02 -0.96
CA GLN A 94 15.95 -10.26 -0.20
C GLN A 94 14.83 -10.02 0.82
N ILE A 95 13.68 -10.69 0.66
CA ILE A 95 12.57 -10.59 1.61
C ILE A 95 13.08 -11.20 2.92
N PRO A 96 13.28 -10.42 4.01
CA PRO A 96 13.74 -10.98 5.26
C PRO A 96 12.66 -11.92 5.80
N THR A 97 13.03 -13.18 6.01
CA THR A 97 12.18 -14.15 6.68
C THR A 97 11.97 -13.72 8.13
N GLY A 98 10.80 -14.05 8.69
CA GLY A 98 10.26 -13.48 9.94
C GLY A 98 11.12 -13.61 11.20
N SER A 99 12.26 -14.32 11.15
CA SER A 99 13.26 -14.38 12.22
C SER A 99 14.12 -13.13 12.36
N ASP A 100 14.24 -12.29 11.32
CA ASP A 100 15.10 -11.11 11.34
C ASP A 100 14.41 -9.84 11.86
N LEU A 101 13.07 -9.80 11.84
CA LEU A 101 12.30 -8.67 12.36
C LEU A 101 12.38 -8.54 13.91
N ILE A 102 12.58 -9.64 14.63
CA ILE A 102 12.71 -9.61 16.11
C ILE A 102 14.02 -8.94 16.54
N LYS A 103 15.11 -9.06 15.75
CA LYS A 103 16.40 -8.43 16.06
C LYS A 103 16.39 -6.93 15.80
N ILE A 104 15.63 -6.46 14.82
CA ILE A 104 15.53 -5.04 14.46
C ILE A 104 14.79 -4.24 15.53
N VAL A 105 13.76 -4.82 16.17
CA VAL A 105 12.98 -4.14 17.22
C VAL A 105 13.77 -3.94 18.51
N CYS A 106 14.67 -4.86 18.89
CA CYS A 106 15.40 -4.73 20.16
C CYS A 106 16.62 -3.79 20.12
N ILE A 107 17.19 -3.50 18.94
CA ILE A 107 18.44 -2.72 18.84
C ILE A 107 18.16 -1.20 18.74
N ALA A 108 16.97 -0.78 18.32
CA ALA A 108 16.60 0.64 18.19
C ALA A 108 15.87 1.25 19.42
N GLY A 109 15.58 0.44 20.44
CA GLY A 109 14.95 0.88 21.70
C GLY A 109 15.95 1.35 22.77
N GLY A 110 16.97 2.09 22.37
CA GLY A 110 17.89 2.77 23.28
C GLY A 110 17.16 3.86 24.07
N VAL A 111 16.59 3.50 25.21
CA VAL A 111 16.07 4.43 26.22
C VAL A 111 17.25 5.18 26.83
N VAL A 112 17.59 6.33 26.24
CA VAL A 112 18.28 7.42 26.93
C VAL A 112 17.22 8.44 27.32
N LEU A 113 16.84 8.45 28.60
CA LEU A 113 16.51 9.64 29.41
C LEU A 113 15.81 9.22 30.72
N GLY A 114 16.61 9.01 31.76
CA GLY A 114 16.17 8.81 33.14
C GLY A 114 16.75 9.83 34.12
N ALA A 115 16.83 11.10 33.74
CA ALA A 115 17.17 12.21 34.64
C ALA A 115 16.28 13.47 34.44
N GLY A 116 15.12 13.32 33.79
CA GLY A 116 14.22 14.43 33.44
C GLY A 116 12.93 14.53 34.25
N ALA A 117 12.62 13.55 35.13
CA ALA A 117 11.32 13.50 35.81
C ALA A 117 11.15 14.55 36.92
N VAL A 118 12.24 14.95 37.59
CA VAL A 118 12.17 15.94 38.68
C VAL A 118 12.02 17.37 38.16
N GLY A 119 12.63 17.65 37.00
CA GLY A 119 12.58 18.97 36.37
C GLY A 119 11.21 19.30 35.75
N LEU A 120 10.54 18.31 35.15
CA LEU A 120 9.21 18.50 34.55
C LEU A 120 8.14 18.76 35.63
N LEU A 121 8.26 18.10 36.79
CA LEU A 121 7.35 18.29 37.91
C LEU A 121 7.53 19.67 38.57
N ALA A 122 8.77 20.15 38.73
CA ALA A 122 9.05 21.49 39.24
C ALA A 122 8.57 22.60 38.28
N TRP A 123 8.73 22.40 36.96
CA TRP A 123 8.22 23.34 35.95
C TRP A 123 6.68 23.38 35.90
N LEU A 124 6.02 22.23 36.02
CA LEU A 124 4.55 22.15 36.11
C LEU A 124 4.00 22.79 37.39
N LEU A 125 4.68 22.61 38.53
CA LEU A 125 4.27 23.22 39.79
C LEU A 125 4.44 24.74 39.80
N MET A 126 5.50 25.29 39.21
CA MET A 126 5.66 26.75 39.10
C MET A 126 4.65 27.40 38.16
N LYS A 127 4.15 26.68 37.14
CA LYS A 127 3.19 27.21 36.17
C LYS A 127 1.73 27.19 36.67
N ALA A 128 1.45 26.51 37.77
CA ALA A 128 0.10 26.38 38.32
C ALA A 128 -0.24 27.44 39.38
N PHE A 129 0.68 28.35 39.74
CA PHE A 129 0.50 29.32 40.84
C PHE A 129 0.80 30.80 40.49
N GLN A 130 0.79 31.16 39.20
CA GLN A 130 0.70 32.55 38.72
C GLN A 130 -0.58 32.71 37.90
#